data_AF-A0A1J5IM04-F1
#
_entry.id   AF-A0A1J5IM04-F1
#
_cell.length_a   1.000
_cell.length_b   1.000
_cell.length_c   1.000
_cell.angle_alpha   90.00
_cell.angle_beta   90.00
_cell.angle_gamma   90.00
#
_symmetry.space_group_name_H-M   'P 1'
#
loop_
_entity.id
_entity.type
_entity.pdbx_description
1 polymer ?
#
loop_
_entity_poly.entity_id
_entity_poly.type
_entity_poly.pdbx_seq_one_letter_code
_entity_poly.pdbx_strand_id
1 'polypeptide(L)'
;MCANAPRRPGETKRKEVKIMKLNVVEILKRLPKTNCKECGEPTCMAYASKLMKKDASLDACPPLATPKYATARKTLHDMLLSAAA
;
A
#
# COMPACT_ATOMS: atom_id res chain seq x y z
N MET A 1 -16.83 40.91 31.30
CA MET A 1 -17.75 40.38 30.27
C MET A 1 -16.91 39.62 29.24
N CYS A 2 -17.02 38.29 29.24
CA CYS A 2 -16.30 37.40 28.34
C CYS A 2 -17.22 37.01 27.17
N ALA A 3 -16.88 37.33 25.92
CA ALA A 3 -17.30 36.59 24.71
C ALA A 3 -16.85 37.33 23.44
N ASN A 4 -15.67 37.02 22.93
CA ASN A 4 -15.40 37.18 21.49
C ASN A 4 -14.27 36.23 21.08
N ALA A 5 -14.59 34.94 21.04
CA ALA A 5 -13.76 33.97 20.34
C ALA A 5 -14.20 33.95 18.87
N PRO A 6 -13.32 34.23 17.90
CA PRO A 6 -13.65 33.98 16.51
C PRO A 6 -13.98 32.49 16.33
N ARG A 7 -15.12 32.22 15.68
CA ARG A 7 -15.57 30.87 15.34
C ARG A 7 -14.44 30.14 14.59
N ARG A 8 -14.13 28.89 14.97
CA ARG A 8 -13.27 28.01 14.17
C ARG A 8 -13.96 27.79 12.81
N PRO A 9 -13.44 28.33 11.70
CA PRO A 9 -13.97 28.01 10.39
C PRO A 9 -13.57 26.57 10.12
N GLY A 10 -14.55 25.75 9.73
CA GLY A 10 -14.32 24.37 9.31
C GLY A 10 -13.14 24.32 8.36
N GLU A 11 -12.06 23.69 8.82
CA GLU A 11 -10.89 23.41 8.02
C GLU A 11 -11.36 22.49 6.90
N THR A 12 -11.52 23.14 5.75
CA THR A 12 -11.78 22.60 4.43
C THR A 12 -11.41 21.13 4.32
N LYS A 13 -12.41 20.31 4.01
CA LYS A 13 -12.30 18.93 3.53
C LYS A 13 -11.24 18.90 2.43
N ARG A 14 -9.99 18.71 2.84
CA ARG A 14 -8.82 18.62 1.97
C ARG A 14 -9.15 17.47 1.04
N LYS A 15 -9.52 17.78 -0.21
CA LYS A 15 -9.50 16.80 -1.28
C LYS A 15 -8.05 16.35 -1.34
N GLU A 16 -7.81 15.24 -0.67
CA GLU A 16 -6.52 14.67 -0.39
C GLU A 16 -5.83 14.50 -1.73
N VAL A 17 -4.83 15.35 -1.99
CA VAL A 17 -3.91 15.13 -3.10
C VAL A 17 -3.31 13.77 -2.80
N LYS A 18 -3.71 12.75 -3.56
CA LYS A 18 -3.21 11.38 -3.47
C LYS A 18 -1.75 11.41 -3.91
N ILE A 19 -0.88 11.91 -3.05
CA ILE A 19 0.55 11.70 -3.15
C ILE A 19 0.69 10.19 -3.01
N MET A 20 0.87 9.50 -4.15
CA MET A 20 1.06 8.06 -4.26
C MET A 20 2.45 7.71 -3.69
N LYS A 21 2.66 8.01 -2.42
CA LYS A 21 3.84 7.55 -1.70
C LYS A 21 3.62 6.07 -1.48
N LEU A 22 4.43 5.28 -2.17
CA LEU A 22 4.43 3.83 -2.03
C LEU A 22 4.78 3.47 -0.60
N ASN A 23 3.76 3.12 0.17
CA ASN A 23 3.87 2.71 1.55
C ASN A 23 3.49 1.23 1.66
N VAL A 24 4.03 0.57 2.69
CA VAL A 24 3.71 -0.84 3.03
C VAL A 24 2.19 -1.09 3.06
N VAL A 25 1.43 -0.13 3.58
CA VAL A 25 -0.04 -0.20 3.65
C VAL A 25 -0.69 -0.24 2.26
N GLU A 26 -0.21 0.55 1.29
CA GLU A 26 -0.74 0.55 -0.07
C GLU A 26 -0.42 -0.76 -0.80
N ILE A 27 0.77 -1.32 -0.58
CA ILE A 27 1.15 -2.63 -1.11
C ILE A 27 0.25 -3.72 -0.51
N LEU A 28 0.09 -3.71 0.82
CA LEU A 28 -0.75 -4.66 1.53
C LEU A 28 -2.20 -4.64 1.06
N LYS A 29 -2.76 -3.46 0.73
CA LYS A 29 -4.12 -3.35 0.18
C LYS A 29 -4.32 -4.09 -1.13
N ARG A 30 -3.25 -4.26 -1.93
CA ARG A 30 -3.27 -4.94 -3.23
C ARG A 30 -2.88 -6.42 -3.14
N LEU A 31 -2.31 -6.85 -2.02
CA LEU A 31 -2.04 -8.25 -1.75
C LEU A 31 -3.32 -9.02 -1.38
N PRO A 32 -3.32 -10.36 -1.53
CA PRO A 32 -4.45 -11.22 -1.15
C PRO A 32 -4.76 -11.25 0.35
N LYS A 33 -3.86 -10.76 1.23
CA LYS A 33 -4.00 -10.71 2.70
C LYS A 33 -4.40 -12.03 3.36
N THR A 34 -4.13 -13.16 2.71
CA THR A 34 -4.42 -14.51 3.22
C THR A 34 -3.47 -14.93 4.33
N ASN A 35 -2.32 -14.25 4.47
CA ASN A 35 -1.23 -14.63 5.36
C ASN A 35 -0.84 -16.12 5.19
N CYS A 36 -0.81 -16.60 3.95
CA CYS A 36 -0.58 -18.01 3.62
C CYS A 36 0.83 -18.51 3.94
N LYS A 37 1.81 -17.61 4.08
CA LYS A 37 3.23 -17.90 4.32
C LYS A 37 3.94 -18.71 3.22
N GLU A 38 3.29 -18.93 2.08
CA GLU A 38 3.85 -19.66 0.93
C GLU A 38 5.05 -18.94 0.29
N CYS A 39 5.15 -17.63 0.50
CA CYS A 39 6.29 -16.81 0.08
C CYS A 39 7.46 -16.79 1.08
N GLY A 40 7.39 -17.55 2.17
CA GLY A 40 8.40 -17.58 3.23
C GLY A 40 8.29 -16.45 4.27
N GLU A 41 7.33 -15.53 4.10
CA GLU A 41 7.10 -14.44 5.05
C GLU A 41 6.02 -14.79 6.08
N PRO A 42 6.19 -14.41 7.36
CA PRO A 42 5.25 -14.75 8.42
C PRO A 42 3.87 -14.11 8.25
N THR A 43 3.81 -12.96 7.56
CA THR A 43 2.56 -12.24 7.26
C THR A 43 2.65 -11.52 5.91
N CYS A 44 1.50 -11.23 5.31
CA CYS A 44 1.44 -10.41 4.09
C CYS A 44 1.98 -8.99 4.31
N MET A 45 1.94 -8.47 5.54
CA MET A 45 2.52 -7.16 5.89
C MET A 45 4.05 -7.20 5.87
N ALA A 46 4.65 -8.26 6.39
CA ALA A 46 6.10 -8.47 6.30
C ALA A 46 6.55 -8.57 4.84
N TYR A 47 5.83 -9.34 4.03
CA TYR A 47 6.06 -9.44 2.59
C TYR A 47 5.91 -8.09 1.86
N ALA A 48 4.88 -7.30 2.18
CA ALA A 48 4.71 -5.96 1.63
C ALA A 48 5.91 -5.03 1.95
N SER A 49 6.47 -5.16 3.16
CA SER A 49 7.65 -4.39 3.58
C SER A 49 8.90 -4.82 2.81
N LYS A 50 9.11 -6.12 2.60
CA LYS A 50 10.21 -6.63 1.78
C LYS A 50 10.08 -6.26 0.30
N LEU A 51 8.87 -6.31 -0.26
CA LEU A 51 8.60 -5.83 -1.62
C LEU A 51 8.97 -4.36 -1.78
N MET A 52 8.61 -3.51 -0.80
CA MET A 52 8.97 -2.10 -0.80
C MET A 52 10.49 -1.89 -0.77
N LYS A 53 11.21 -2.74 -0.03
CA LYS A 53 12.69 -2.72 0.06
C LYS A 53 13.38 -3.41 -1.12
N LYS A 54 12.64 -4.02 -2.04
CA LYS A 54 13.15 -4.93 -3.09
C LYS A 54 13.88 -6.17 -2.55
N ASP A 55 13.64 -6.54 -1.29
CA ASP A 55 14.13 -7.79 -0.68
C ASP A 55 13.30 -9.03 -1.10
N ALA A 56 12.16 -8.82 -1.77
CA ALA A 56 11.29 -9.87 -2.27
C ALA A 56 10.77 -9.53 -3.67
N SER A 57 10.41 -10.56 -4.44
CA SER A 57 9.86 -10.44 -5.81
C SER A 57 8.39 -10.84 -5.83
N LEU A 58 7.57 -10.20 -6.69
CA LEU A 58 6.13 -10.51 -6.79
C LEU A 58 5.84 -11.97 -7.17
N ASP A 59 6.77 -12.62 -7.87
CA ASP A 59 6.74 -14.04 -8.23
C ASP A 59 6.90 -15.00 -7.05
N ALA A 60 7.48 -14.54 -5.93
CA ALA A 60 7.67 -15.37 -4.74
C ALA A 60 6.35 -15.67 -4.02
N CYS A 61 5.23 -15.07 -4.43
CA CYS A 61 3.92 -15.26 -3.81
C CYS A 61 2.99 -16.03 -4.76
N PRO A 62 2.86 -17.37 -4.59
CA PRO A 62 1.97 -18.20 -5.40
C PRO A 62 0.53 -17.68 -5.49
N PRO A 63 -0.13 -17.22 -4.41
CA PRO A 63 -1.50 -16.74 -4.52
C PRO A 63 -1.58 -15.42 -5.30
N LEU A 64 -0.52 -14.60 -5.31
CA LEU A 64 -0.46 -13.38 -6.10
C LEU A 64 -0.20 -13.67 -7.60
N ALA A 65 0.38 -14.82 -7.92
CA ALA A 65 0.55 -15.27 -9.30
C ALA A 65 -0.74 -15.81 -9.94
N THR A 66 -1.79 -16.04 -9.15
CA THR A 66 -3.08 -16.48 -9.69
C THR A 66 -3.74 -15.41 -10.57
N PRO A 67 -4.52 -15.80 -11.59
CA PRO A 67 -5.19 -14.85 -12.50
C PRO A 67 -6.13 -13.89 -11.77
N LYS A 68 -6.65 -14.29 -10.60
CA LYS A 68 -7.50 -13.46 -9.73
C LYS A 68 -6.82 -12.15 -9.30
N TYR A 69 -5.49 -12.17 -9.13
CA TYR A 69 -4.72 -11.01 -8.69
C TYR A 69 -3.77 -10.47 -9.77
N ALA A 70 -3.89 -10.94 -11.02
CA ALA A 70 -3.02 -10.52 -12.12
C ALA A 70 -3.01 -8.99 -12.31
N THR A 71 -4.18 -8.35 -12.27
CA THR A 71 -4.30 -6.88 -12.36
C THR A 71 -3.61 -6.19 -11.19
N ALA A 72 -3.86 -6.65 -9.97
CA ALA A 72 -3.25 -6.08 -8.76
C ALA A 72 -1.73 -6.24 -8.75
N ARG A 73 -1.23 -7.42 -9.17
CA ARG A 73 0.20 -7.71 -9.34
C ARG A 73 0.84 -6.80 -10.38
N LYS A 74 0.20 -6.60 -11.54
CA LYS A 74 0.71 -5.72 -12.60
C LYS A 74 0.79 -4.27 -12.13
N THR A 75 -0.23 -3.78 -11.42
CA THR A 75 -0.19 -2.45 -10.80
C THR A 75 0.89 -2.34 -9.73
N LEU A 76 1.05 -3.36 -8.87
CA LEU A 76 2.13 -3.38 -7.87
C LEU A 76 3.51 -3.33 -8.53
N HIS A 77 3.69 -4.06 -9.63
CA HIS A 77 4.95 -4.07 -10.38
C HIS A 77 5.29 -2.68 -10.94
N ASP A 78 4.32 -2.04 -11.60
CA ASP A 78 4.45 -0.68 -12.13
C ASP A 78 4.77 0.36 -11.05
N MET A 79 4.08 0.24 -9.91
CA MET A 79 4.31 1.07 -8.74
C MET A 79 5.74 0.88 -8.20
N LEU A 80 6.17 -0.37 -7.96
CA LEU A 80 7.51 -0.67 -7.45
C LEU A 80 8.63 -0.22 -8.42
N LEU A 81 8.37 -0.25 -9.73
CA LEU A 81 9.29 0.25 -10.74
C LEU A 81 9.38 1.79 -10.70
N SER A 82 8.24 2.47 -10.53
CA SER A 82 8.18 3.94 -10.49
C SER A 82 8.74 4.54 -9.20
N ALA A 83 8.73 3.82 -8.08
CA ALA A 83 9.38 4.24 -6.83
C ALA A 83 10.91 4.12 -6.83
N ALA A 84 11.48 3.48 -7.84
CA ALA A 84 12.92 3.30 -7.97
C ALA A 84 13.63 4.47 -8.68
N ALA A 85 12.88 5.52 -9.07
CA ALA A 85 13.37 6.70 -9.77
C ALA A 85 13.83 7.81 -8.82
#